data_AF-A0A5C3N575-F1
#
_entry.id   AF-A0A5C3N575-F1
#
_cell.length_a   1.000
_cell.length_b   1.000
_cell.length_c   1.000
_cell.angle_alpha   90.00
_cell.angle_beta   90.00
_cell.angle_gamma   90.00
#
_symmetry.space_group_name_H-M   'P 1'
#
loop_
_entity.id
_entity.type
_entity.pdbx_description
1 polymer ?
#
loop_
_entity_poly.entity_id
_entity_poly.type
_entity_poly.pdbx_seq_one_letter_code
_entity_poly.pdbx_strand_id
1 'polypeptide(L)'
;MAIEPDHTGCFAGLRNSFRSSTRKRPGSSERTSLYDKLSPPKPPLRDDDLAATTYQCWCCHHPLDPPHALEAPPAYSELAHTHEPTALKTIRDAVDKYSDDLRKLSMDIHDHPEIMFEERHAHDVLTTFLSAHGFTVTRHYLDLPTAWRAEYKRGTGGRTIGINSEMDALPGIGHGCGHNLIAMAGVAIALGVKAALDQHHVDGHIVLLGTPAEEGGAGKVMLLERGGYDGMHATHPLVGPPHSAQVGTSLAIQTIDVEFFGRTAHASAAPWEGQNALDAAFLTYSAISVLRQQIKPTHRVHGVIKGPSNLAANVIPDYTSMSWFVRAPSWTELEVLRKRVESCIEAGALASSCKVKISLGRAQYDLRQNPILQSGLASILDSEFEWQTLEGQSGGSTDFAMPALHPHFAIIDDPSIVAHTPGFRDAAATKKAHDAALTISKALAMIGFRVVDDEGFYGEVKEAFDKGQSS
;
A
#
# COMPACT_ATOMS: atom_id res chain seq x y z
N MET A 1 43.11 -23.64 -44.80
CA MET A 1 42.52 -22.60 -43.93
C MET A 1 41.36 -23.27 -43.21
N ALA A 2 41.54 -23.59 -41.94
CA ALA A 2 40.60 -24.36 -41.13
C ALA A 2 39.56 -23.43 -40.50
N ILE A 3 38.29 -23.81 -40.53
CA ILE A 3 37.22 -23.31 -39.64
C ILE A 3 36.27 -24.49 -39.37
N GLU A 4 36.13 -24.84 -38.11
CA GLU A 4 35.22 -25.85 -37.53
C GLU A 4 33.76 -25.38 -37.51
N PRO A 5 32.77 -26.29 -37.47
CA PRO A 5 31.47 -26.02 -36.88
C PRO A 5 31.30 -26.78 -35.55
N ASP A 6 31.14 -26.03 -34.47
CA ASP A 6 30.83 -26.55 -33.14
C ASP A 6 29.31 -26.61 -32.95
N HIS A 7 28.76 -27.83 -33.01
CA HIS A 7 27.41 -28.15 -32.55
C HIS A 7 27.49 -29.45 -31.76
N THR A 8 27.47 -29.36 -30.43
CA THR A 8 27.27 -30.50 -29.54
C THR A 8 25.97 -30.32 -28.75
N GLY A 9 24.94 -31.04 -29.18
CA GLY A 9 23.72 -31.27 -28.41
C GLY A 9 23.91 -32.41 -27.41
N CYS A 10 23.41 -32.23 -26.19
CA CYS A 10 23.38 -33.27 -25.17
C CYS A 10 22.11 -34.13 -25.29
N PHE A 11 22.21 -35.25 -26.01
CA PHE A 11 21.30 -36.39 -25.85
C PHE A 11 22.12 -37.69 -25.98
N ALA A 12 22.57 -38.25 -24.86
CA ALA A 12 22.97 -39.65 -24.77
C ALA A 12 22.99 -40.10 -23.31
N GLY A 13 22.17 -41.09 -22.96
CA GLY A 13 22.27 -41.77 -21.68
C GLY A 13 21.10 -42.72 -21.39
N LEU A 14 21.35 -44.01 -21.64
CA LEU A 14 20.71 -45.20 -21.03
C LEU A 14 19.52 -45.87 -21.75
N ARG A 15 19.87 -46.76 -22.69
CA ARG A 15 19.33 -48.13 -22.86
C ARG A 15 20.47 -49.08 -22.45
N ASN A 16 20.34 -50.26 -21.85
CA ASN A 16 19.31 -51.28 -21.72
C ASN A 16 19.69 -52.17 -20.51
N SER A 17 18.72 -52.81 -19.85
CA SER A 17 18.86 -54.17 -19.30
C SER A 17 17.48 -54.76 -19.00
N PHE A 18 17.00 -55.63 -19.89
CA PHE A 18 15.85 -56.52 -19.65
C PHE A 18 16.36 -57.90 -19.23
N ARG A 19 15.79 -58.48 -18.16
CA ARG A 19 15.63 -59.94 -18.01
C ARG A 19 14.36 -60.25 -17.22
N SER A 20 13.69 -61.32 -17.65
CA SER A 20 12.30 -61.66 -17.35
C SER A 20 12.10 -62.64 -16.18
N SER A 21 10.88 -62.61 -15.62
CA SER A 21 10.06 -63.75 -15.14
C SER A 21 10.49 -64.40 -13.80
N THR A 22 9.68 -64.36 -12.73
CA THR A 22 8.46 -65.18 -12.53
C THR A 22 7.67 -64.73 -11.29
N ARG A 23 6.37 -65.05 -11.26
CA ARG A 23 5.37 -64.71 -10.23
C ARG A 23 5.26 -65.83 -9.18
N LYS A 24 5.34 -65.52 -7.88
CA LYS A 24 4.75 -66.33 -6.77
C LYS A 24 4.18 -65.41 -5.67
N ARG A 25 3.03 -65.80 -5.12
CA ARG A 25 2.20 -65.11 -4.10
C ARG A 25 2.63 -65.52 -2.66
N PRO A 26 2.11 -64.86 -1.60
CA PRO A 26 2.92 -64.35 -0.48
C PRO A 26 2.98 -65.26 0.75
N GLY A 27 4.02 -65.07 1.56
CA GLY A 27 4.15 -65.60 2.91
C GLY A 27 4.45 -64.46 3.90
N SER A 28 3.75 -64.50 5.03
CA SER A 28 3.72 -63.55 6.13
C SER A 28 5.01 -63.51 6.97
N SER A 29 5.53 -62.31 7.28
CA SER A 29 5.84 -61.87 8.66
C SER A 29 6.50 -60.49 8.70
N GLU A 30 6.07 -59.71 9.70
CA GLU A 30 6.75 -58.56 10.32
C GLU A 30 6.86 -57.23 9.55
N ARG A 31 6.00 -56.30 9.97
CA ARG A 31 6.13 -54.86 9.70
C ARG A 31 7.24 -54.30 10.59
N THR A 32 8.36 -53.91 9.99
CA THR A 32 9.30 -52.94 10.60
C THR A 32 9.02 -51.56 10.03
N SER A 33 8.91 -50.60 10.96
CA SER A 33 8.56 -49.21 10.73
C SER A 33 9.65 -48.48 9.95
N LEU A 34 9.26 -47.63 9.00
CA LEU A 34 10.12 -46.77 8.18
C LEU A 34 10.88 -45.67 8.97
N TYR A 35 10.86 -45.72 10.30
CA TYR A 35 11.45 -44.72 11.19
C TYR A 35 12.85 -45.06 11.73
N ASP A 36 13.38 -46.29 11.52
CA ASP A 36 14.68 -46.73 12.08
C ASP A 36 15.92 -46.45 11.18
N LYS A 37 15.82 -45.54 10.20
CA LYS A 37 16.94 -45.17 9.30
C LYS A 37 17.24 -43.67 9.20
N LEU A 38 17.08 -42.93 10.28
CA LEU A 38 17.56 -41.54 10.36
C LEU A 38 18.85 -41.49 11.19
N SER A 39 19.95 -41.08 10.55
CA SER A 39 21.21 -40.76 11.24
C SER A 39 21.01 -39.55 12.18
N PRO A 40 21.76 -39.45 13.29
CA PRO A 40 21.60 -38.36 14.24
C PRO A 40 21.94 -36.99 13.60
N PRO A 41 21.33 -35.89 14.08
CA PRO A 41 21.63 -34.55 13.59
C PRO A 41 23.10 -34.19 13.84
N LYS A 42 23.76 -33.62 12.83
CA LYS A 42 25.12 -33.07 12.97
C LYS A 42 25.12 -31.89 13.96
N PRO A 43 26.21 -31.68 14.72
CA PRO A 43 26.32 -30.51 15.60
C PRO A 43 26.32 -29.21 14.79
N PRO A 44 25.93 -28.06 15.41
CA PRO A 44 25.96 -26.76 14.74
C PRO A 44 27.41 -26.40 14.36
N LEU A 45 27.56 -25.81 13.17
CA LEU A 45 28.83 -25.29 12.65
C LEU A 45 29.36 -24.19 13.57
N ARG A 46 30.69 -24.14 13.76
CA ARG A 46 31.35 -23.05 14.48
C ARG A 46 31.60 -21.88 13.52
N ASP A 47 31.61 -20.66 14.06
CA ASP A 47 31.75 -19.42 13.28
C ASP A 47 33.03 -19.35 12.42
N ASP A 48 34.03 -20.17 12.72
CA ASP A 48 35.29 -20.24 11.95
C ASP A 48 35.16 -21.01 10.61
N ASP A 49 34.07 -21.75 10.38
CA ASP A 49 33.84 -22.51 9.14
C ASP A 49 33.21 -21.68 7.99
N LEU A 50 32.91 -20.39 8.22
CA LEU A 50 32.27 -19.49 7.24
C LEU A 50 33.24 -18.69 6.37
N ALA A 51 34.55 -18.78 6.61
CA ALA A 51 35.54 -18.13 5.79
C ALA A 51 35.92 -19.01 4.58
N ALA A 52 35.51 -18.58 3.38
CA ALA A 52 35.81 -19.14 2.05
C ALA A 52 34.88 -20.25 1.54
N THR A 53 33.61 -19.89 1.26
CA THR A 53 32.81 -20.60 0.25
C THR A 53 32.41 -19.62 -0.84
N THR A 54 33.06 -19.73 -2.01
CA THR A 54 32.65 -19.02 -3.23
C THR A 54 31.40 -19.68 -3.80
N TYR A 55 30.28 -18.97 -3.80
CA TYR A 55 29.03 -19.46 -4.38
C TYR A 55 29.11 -19.39 -5.91
N GLN A 56 29.22 -20.54 -6.57
CA GLN A 56 29.09 -20.64 -8.03
C GLN A 56 27.68 -21.10 -8.42
N CYS A 57 27.08 -20.45 -9.41
CA CYS A 57 25.82 -20.91 -9.99
C CYS A 57 26.03 -22.24 -10.73
N TRP A 58 25.34 -23.29 -10.28
CA TRP A 58 25.51 -24.66 -10.79
C TRP A 58 25.20 -24.82 -12.29
N CYS A 59 24.46 -23.87 -12.89
CA CYS A 59 24.03 -23.92 -14.29
C CYS A 59 25.12 -23.50 -15.29
N CYS A 60 26.03 -22.61 -14.87
CA CYS A 60 26.67 -21.71 -15.83
C CYS A 60 28.07 -21.25 -15.42
N HIS A 61 28.60 -21.70 -14.27
CA HIS A 61 29.94 -21.35 -13.76
C HIS A 61 30.25 -19.83 -13.69
N HIS A 62 29.22 -18.99 -13.76
CA HIS A 62 29.37 -17.55 -13.55
C HIS A 62 29.67 -17.32 -12.06
N PRO A 63 30.73 -16.54 -11.72
CA PRO A 63 30.94 -16.13 -10.34
C PRO A 63 29.73 -15.28 -9.92
N LEU A 64 29.04 -15.71 -8.86
CA LEU A 64 28.05 -14.89 -8.19
C LEU A 64 28.82 -14.03 -7.21
N ASP A 65 28.67 -12.71 -7.31
CA ASP A 65 29.03 -11.84 -6.19
C ASP A 65 28.29 -12.38 -4.95
N PRO A 66 28.94 -12.40 -3.77
CA PRO A 66 28.24 -12.77 -2.55
C PRO A 66 26.96 -11.92 -2.47
N PRO A 67 25.83 -12.47 -1.98
CA PRO A 67 24.65 -11.65 -1.73
C PRO A 67 25.16 -10.45 -0.98
N HIS A 68 24.98 -9.24 -1.54
CA HIS A 68 25.42 -8.00 -0.92
C HIS A 68 25.12 -8.18 0.56
N ALA A 69 26.18 -8.30 1.38
CA ALA A 69 26.00 -8.22 2.81
C ALA A 69 25.18 -6.95 2.95
N LEU A 70 23.93 -7.09 3.42
CA LEU A 70 23.07 -5.95 3.66
C LEU A 70 23.98 -4.96 4.34
N GLU A 71 24.31 -3.86 3.64
CA GLU A 71 25.23 -2.87 4.20
C GLU A 71 24.64 -2.62 5.58
N ALA A 72 25.46 -2.83 6.61
CA ALA A 72 25.04 -2.50 7.96
C ALA A 72 24.41 -1.11 7.84
N PRO A 73 23.15 -0.93 8.28
CA PRO A 73 22.46 0.33 8.07
C PRO A 73 23.42 1.44 8.43
N PRO A 74 23.56 2.48 7.58
CA PRO A 74 24.57 3.50 7.78
C PRO A 74 24.52 3.88 9.25
N ALA A 75 25.68 3.89 9.92
CA ALA A 75 25.74 4.29 11.31
C ALA A 75 25.06 5.66 11.38
N TYR A 76 23.80 5.68 11.81
CA TYR A 76 23.06 6.91 11.98
C TYR A 76 23.90 7.65 13.00
N SER A 77 24.65 8.64 12.53
CA SER A 77 25.26 9.65 13.39
C SER A 77 24.17 10.00 14.37
N GLU A 78 24.40 9.76 15.67
CA GLU A 78 23.46 10.01 16.75
C GLU A 78 22.62 11.22 16.36
N LEU A 79 21.36 10.98 15.94
CA LEU A 79 20.47 12.03 15.48
C LEU A 79 20.44 13.00 16.63
N ALA A 80 21.13 14.14 16.49
CA ALA A 80 21.41 15.02 17.60
C ALA A 80 20.09 15.32 18.29
N HIS A 81 19.94 14.81 19.51
CA HIS A 81 18.75 14.94 20.34
C HIS A 81 18.58 16.42 20.69
N THR A 82 18.06 17.19 19.74
CA THR A 82 17.80 18.62 19.87
C THR A 82 16.30 18.84 19.79
N HIS A 83 15.54 17.97 20.45
CA HIS A 83 14.18 18.35 20.80
C HIS A 83 14.29 19.42 21.88
N GLU A 84 13.76 20.61 21.61
CA GLU A 84 13.48 21.56 22.68
C GLU A 84 12.42 20.88 23.58
N PRO A 85 12.78 20.43 24.80
CA PRO A 85 11.89 19.56 25.57
C PRO A 85 10.57 20.22 25.96
N THR A 86 10.53 21.56 25.92
CA THR A 86 9.35 22.35 26.26
C THR A 86 8.35 22.41 25.10
N ALA A 87 8.81 22.32 23.84
CA ALA A 87 7.94 22.17 22.67
C ALA A 87 7.18 20.84 22.67
N LEU A 88 7.86 19.72 22.95
CA LEU A 88 7.23 18.41 23.04
C LEU A 88 6.16 18.38 24.15
N LYS A 89 6.49 18.95 25.33
CA LYS A 89 5.53 19.08 26.43
C LYS A 89 4.32 19.92 26.05
N THR A 90 4.53 21.03 25.33
CA THR A 90 3.44 21.90 24.86
C THR A 90 2.46 21.14 23.97
N ILE A 91 2.97 20.35 23.03
CA ILE A 91 2.17 19.52 22.13
C ILE A 91 1.36 18.51 22.93
N ARG A 92 2.02 17.78 23.84
CA ARG A 92 1.36 16.77 24.69
C ARG A 92 0.22 17.39 25.50
N ASP A 93 0.50 18.47 26.23
CA ASP A 93 -0.48 19.14 27.08
C ASP A 93 -1.65 19.70 26.28
N ALA A 94 -1.39 20.22 25.06
CA ALA A 94 -2.43 20.71 24.17
C ALA A 94 -3.36 19.58 23.70
N VAL A 95 -2.80 18.44 23.26
CA VAL A 95 -3.62 17.28 22.85
C VAL A 95 -4.40 16.73 24.04
N ASP A 96 -3.79 16.63 25.22
CA ASP A 96 -4.46 16.14 26.43
C ASP A 96 -5.60 17.06 26.88
N LYS A 97 -5.44 18.38 26.73
CA LYS A 97 -6.50 19.35 27.00
C LYS A 97 -7.75 19.13 26.14
N TYR A 98 -7.60 18.70 24.89
CA TYR A 98 -8.73 18.49 23.96
C TYR A 98 -9.21 17.03 23.89
N SER A 99 -8.62 16.12 24.66
CA SER A 99 -8.90 14.67 24.67
C SER A 99 -10.41 14.34 24.67
N ASP A 100 -11.18 14.90 25.60
CA ASP A 100 -12.60 14.59 25.75
C ASP A 100 -13.43 15.08 24.56
N ASP A 101 -13.12 16.25 24.02
CA ASP A 101 -13.84 16.84 22.88
C ASP A 101 -13.47 16.13 21.58
N LEU A 102 -12.21 15.73 21.41
CA LEU A 102 -11.75 14.89 20.30
C LEU A 102 -12.43 13.52 20.33
N ARG A 103 -12.58 12.92 21.53
CA ARG A 103 -13.32 11.66 21.68
C ARG A 103 -14.78 11.81 21.29
N LYS A 104 -15.46 12.88 21.73
CA LYS A 104 -16.85 13.15 21.33
C LYS A 104 -16.99 13.30 19.82
N LEU A 105 -16.06 14.04 19.20
CA LEU A 105 -16.02 14.23 17.75
C LEU A 105 -15.86 12.89 17.00
N SER A 106 -14.91 12.05 17.43
CA SER A 106 -14.71 10.71 16.87
C SER A 106 -15.94 9.82 17.03
N MET A 107 -16.56 9.81 18.21
CA MET A 107 -17.75 9.00 18.47
C MET A 107 -18.95 9.47 17.65
N ASP A 108 -19.14 10.78 17.48
CA ASP A 108 -20.23 11.31 16.65
C ASP A 108 -20.08 10.92 15.17
N ILE A 109 -18.85 10.91 14.65
CA ILE A 109 -18.55 10.38 13.30
C ILE A 109 -18.81 8.86 13.27
N HIS A 110 -18.36 8.13 14.29
CA HIS A 110 -18.54 6.68 14.38
C HIS A 110 -20.02 6.25 14.37
N ASP A 111 -20.85 6.98 15.11
CA ASP A 111 -22.29 6.72 15.27
C ASP A 111 -23.10 7.11 14.01
N HIS A 112 -22.54 7.91 13.10
CA HIS A 112 -23.16 8.34 11.84
C HIS A 112 -22.31 7.95 10.63
N PRO A 113 -22.12 6.65 10.34
CA PRO A 113 -21.24 6.19 9.29
C PRO A 113 -21.79 6.55 7.90
N GLU A 114 -20.97 7.22 7.10
CA GLU A 114 -21.30 7.65 5.74
C GLU A 114 -20.28 7.08 4.75
N ILE A 115 -20.75 6.53 3.64
CA ILE A 115 -19.90 5.86 2.64
C ILE A 115 -19.19 6.86 1.74
N MET A 116 -18.25 6.36 0.92
CA MET A 116 -17.49 7.16 -0.05
C MET A 116 -18.32 8.24 -0.78
N PHE A 117 -17.85 9.48 -0.75
CA PHE A 117 -18.46 10.70 -1.32
C PHE A 117 -19.79 11.16 -0.71
N GLU A 118 -20.27 10.48 0.34
CA GLU A 118 -21.51 10.82 1.04
C GLU A 118 -21.25 11.28 2.49
N GLU A 119 -19.99 11.52 2.87
CA GLU A 119 -19.49 11.91 4.21
C GLU A 119 -19.91 13.33 4.65
N ARG A 120 -21.20 13.67 4.52
CA ARG A 120 -21.75 15.01 4.78
C ARG A 120 -21.75 15.37 6.26
N HIS A 121 -22.21 14.48 7.13
CA HIS A 121 -22.18 14.67 8.59
C HIS A 121 -20.75 14.82 9.07
N ALA A 122 -19.87 13.89 8.69
CA ALA A 122 -18.46 13.96 9.07
C ALA A 122 -17.80 15.26 8.59
N HIS A 123 -18.04 15.67 7.34
CA HIS A 123 -17.60 16.96 6.81
C HIS A 123 -18.06 18.13 7.68
N ASP A 124 -19.35 18.21 8.01
CA ASP A 124 -19.90 19.35 8.73
C ASP A 124 -19.41 19.44 10.17
N VAL A 125 -19.29 18.32 10.88
CA VAL A 125 -18.81 18.33 12.28
C VAL A 125 -17.32 18.65 12.37
N LEU A 126 -16.49 18.11 11.47
CA LEU A 126 -15.05 18.39 11.42
C LEU A 126 -14.76 19.85 11.06
N THR A 127 -15.41 20.37 10.01
CA THR A 127 -15.21 21.75 9.56
C THR A 127 -15.70 22.77 10.58
N THR A 128 -16.79 22.48 11.27
CA THR A 128 -17.31 23.32 12.37
C THR A 128 -16.36 23.31 13.57
N PHE A 129 -15.86 22.12 13.96
CA PHE A 129 -14.91 21.98 15.06
C PHE A 129 -13.62 22.76 14.80
N LEU A 130 -13.03 22.61 13.61
CA LEU A 130 -11.79 23.30 13.24
C LEU A 130 -11.96 24.83 13.19
N SER A 131 -13.08 25.31 12.65
CA SER A 131 -13.41 26.74 12.63
C SER A 131 -13.48 27.32 14.05
N ALA A 132 -14.11 26.59 14.98
CA ALA A 132 -14.21 26.99 16.38
C ALA A 132 -12.84 27.04 17.10
N HIS A 133 -11.83 26.33 16.59
CA HIS A 133 -10.47 26.30 17.13
C HIS A 133 -9.49 27.24 16.41
N GLY A 134 -10.02 28.14 15.57
CA GLY A 134 -9.26 29.23 14.94
C GLY A 134 -8.59 28.86 13.62
N PHE A 135 -9.00 27.76 12.97
CA PHE A 135 -8.60 27.46 11.60
C PHE A 135 -9.49 28.20 10.60
N THR A 136 -8.91 28.65 9.51
CA THR A 136 -9.67 29.11 8.33
C THR A 136 -10.05 27.89 7.50
N VAL A 137 -11.35 27.61 7.37
CA VAL A 137 -11.83 26.39 6.72
C VAL A 137 -12.50 26.69 5.38
N THR A 138 -11.96 26.09 4.31
CA THR A 138 -12.59 26.01 3.00
C THR A 138 -13.36 24.70 2.89
N ARG A 139 -14.69 24.78 2.96
CA ARG A 139 -15.60 23.64 2.76
C ARG A 139 -15.74 23.30 1.26
N HIS A 140 -16.15 22.07 0.96
CA HIS A 140 -16.36 21.60 -0.42
C HIS A 140 -15.14 21.86 -1.32
N TYR A 141 -13.96 21.54 -0.80
CA TYR A 141 -12.69 21.95 -1.38
C TYR A 141 -12.44 21.30 -2.75
N LEU A 142 -11.97 22.09 -3.71
CA LEU A 142 -11.65 21.67 -5.08
C LEU A 142 -12.80 20.90 -5.74
N ASP A 143 -14.04 21.36 -5.62
CA ASP A 143 -15.23 20.74 -6.22
C ASP A 143 -15.49 19.28 -5.80
N LEU A 144 -15.04 18.90 -4.59
CA LEU A 144 -15.41 17.64 -3.95
C LEU A 144 -16.39 17.94 -2.81
N PRO A 145 -17.65 17.49 -2.88
CA PRO A 145 -18.70 17.87 -1.92
C PRO A 145 -18.38 17.57 -0.46
N THR A 146 -17.54 16.59 -0.16
CA THR A 146 -17.21 16.19 1.22
C THR A 146 -15.75 16.45 1.58
N ALA A 147 -14.93 16.96 0.66
CA ALA A 147 -13.58 17.38 0.97
C ALA A 147 -13.57 18.78 1.61
N TRP A 148 -12.56 19.03 2.44
CA TRP A 148 -12.36 20.34 3.07
C TRP A 148 -10.88 20.62 3.32
N ARG A 149 -10.52 21.91 3.44
CA ARG A 149 -9.17 22.38 3.74
C ARG A 149 -9.21 23.34 4.92
N ALA A 150 -8.54 23.00 6.01
CA ALA A 150 -8.42 23.83 7.19
C ALA A 150 -6.99 24.35 7.35
N GLU A 151 -6.85 25.66 7.51
CA GLU A 151 -5.55 26.34 7.50
C GLU A 151 -5.32 27.15 8.78
N TYR A 152 -4.10 27.09 9.29
CA TYR A 152 -3.64 27.96 10.37
C TYR A 152 -2.23 28.47 10.07
N LYS A 153 -2.04 29.79 10.09
CA LYS A 153 -0.75 30.43 9.84
C LYS A 153 -0.33 31.25 11.05
N ARG A 154 0.92 31.06 11.47
CA ARG A 154 1.58 31.93 12.44
C ARG A 154 2.75 32.64 11.76
N GLY A 155 2.80 33.98 11.91
CA GLY A 155 3.82 34.81 11.29
C GLY A 155 3.64 35.00 9.78
N THR A 156 4.67 35.50 9.11
CA THR A 156 4.61 35.80 7.66
C THR A 156 5.35 34.79 6.79
N GLY A 157 6.31 34.05 7.37
CA GLY A 157 7.10 33.02 6.71
C GLY A 157 6.87 31.62 7.29
N GLY A 158 7.87 30.75 7.17
CA GLY A 158 7.85 29.39 7.72
C GLY A 158 7.45 28.29 6.74
N ARG A 159 7.65 27.05 7.16
CA ARG A 159 7.33 25.84 6.38
C ARG A 159 5.87 25.44 6.59
N THR A 160 5.30 24.73 5.62
CA THR A 160 3.96 24.16 5.73
C THR A 160 4.01 22.69 6.14
N ILE A 161 3.30 22.32 7.20
CA ILE A 161 2.95 20.93 7.51
C ILE A 161 1.56 20.67 6.94
N GLY A 162 1.48 19.62 6.13
CA GLY A 162 0.26 19.03 5.64
C GLY A 162 -0.17 17.85 6.52
N ILE A 163 -1.45 17.74 6.78
CA ILE A 163 -2.04 16.64 7.53
C ILE A 163 -3.27 16.18 6.75
N ASN A 164 -3.55 14.88 6.74
CA ASN A 164 -4.74 14.32 6.13
C ASN A 164 -5.64 13.68 7.18
N SER A 165 -6.95 13.77 6.95
CA SER A 165 -8.00 13.13 7.74
C SER A 165 -8.98 12.43 6.82
N GLU A 166 -8.94 11.10 6.81
CA GLU A 166 -9.96 10.25 6.18
C GLU A 166 -11.21 10.17 7.05
N MET A 167 -12.39 10.04 6.42
CA MET A 167 -13.66 10.07 7.13
C MET A 167 -14.77 9.19 6.53
N ASP A 168 -14.50 8.42 5.48
CA ASP A 168 -15.49 7.50 4.90
C ASP A 168 -15.66 6.20 5.70
N ALA A 169 -16.83 5.59 5.56
CA ALA A 169 -17.20 4.33 6.16
C ALA A 169 -17.44 3.24 5.10
N LEU A 170 -17.43 1.98 5.54
CA LEU A 170 -17.68 0.82 4.69
C LEU A 170 -19.18 0.50 4.59
N PRO A 171 -19.71 0.20 3.38
CA PRO A 171 -21.12 -0.17 3.19
C PRO A 171 -21.54 -1.37 4.05
N GLY A 172 -22.58 -1.20 4.87
CA GLY A 172 -23.13 -2.26 5.72
C GLY A 172 -22.28 -2.67 6.92
N ILE A 173 -21.08 -2.11 7.06
CA ILE A 173 -20.19 -2.35 8.21
C ILE A 173 -20.19 -1.13 9.12
N GLY A 174 -19.93 0.07 8.58
CA GLY A 174 -19.63 1.29 9.36
C GLY A 174 -18.13 1.60 9.29
N HIS A 175 -17.55 2.28 10.29
CA HIS A 175 -16.11 2.56 10.36
C HIS A 175 -15.26 1.33 10.70
N GLY A 176 -15.40 0.26 9.92
CA GLY A 176 -14.65 -0.99 10.05
C GLY A 176 -13.17 -0.88 9.70
N CYS A 177 -12.72 0.25 9.15
CA CYS A 177 -11.31 0.60 8.95
C CYS A 177 -10.80 1.67 9.96
N GLY A 178 -11.68 2.18 10.83
CA GLY A 178 -11.31 3.14 11.88
C GLY A 178 -11.12 4.59 11.42
N HIS A 179 -11.71 5.00 10.30
CA HIS A 179 -11.57 6.38 9.78
C HIS A 179 -12.08 7.46 10.75
N ASN A 180 -12.98 7.13 11.68
CA ASN A 180 -13.35 8.05 12.77
C ASN A 180 -12.14 8.44 13.65
N LEU A 181 -11.24 7.48 13.91
CA LEU A 181 -10.02 7.72 14.68
C LEU A 181 -8.97 8.49 13.87
N ILE A 182 -8.91 8.25 12.55
CA ILE A 182 -8.00 8.95 11.63
C ILE A 182 -8.42 10.42 11.50
N ALA A 183 -9.72 10.68 11.31
CA ALA A 183 -10.30 12.02 11.33
C ALA A 183 -9.93 12.75 12.62
N MET A 184 -10.16 12.11 13.77
CA MET A 184 -9.81 12.66 15.09
C MET A 184 -8.30 12.91 15.24
N ALA A 185 -7.47 11.98 14.79
CA ALA A 185 -6.02 12.08 14.89
C ALA A 185 -5.47 13.27 14.09
N GLY A 186 -5.95 13.48 12.86
CA GLY A 186 -5.54 14.64 12.06
C GLY A 186 -5.88 15.98 12.74
N VAL A 187 -7.06 16.09 13.36
CA VAL A 187 -7.45 17.26 14.16
C VAL A 187 -6.55 17.42 15.40
N ALA A 188 -6.26 16.33 16.10
CA ALA A 188 -5.39 16.35 17.28
C ALA A 188 -3.96 16.82 16.93
N ILE A 189 -3.42 16.33 15.81
CA ILE A 189 -2.11 16.74 15.30
C ILE A 189 -2.10 18.25 15.01
N ALA A 190 -3.10 18.74 14.27
CA ALA A 190 -3.21 20.15 13.91
C ALA A 190 -3.29 21.06 15.16
N LEU A 191 -4.06 20.67 16.18
CA LEU A 191 -4.16 21.41 17.44
C LEU A 191 -2.84 21.41 18.24
N GLY A 192 -2.16 20.26 18.31
CA GLY A 192 -0.88 20.13 19.00
C GLY A 192 0.20 21.00 18.37
N VAL A 193 0.35 20.94 17.05
CA VAL A 193 1.31 21.77 16.30
C VAL A 193 0.96 23.25 16.43
N LYS A 194 -0.34 23.62 16.32
CA LYS A 194 -0.79 25.01 16.50
C LYS A 194 -0.36 25.57 17.85
N ALA A 195 -0.55 24.82 18.93
CA ALA A 195 -0.16 25.25 20.27
C ALA A 195 1.37 25.47 20.38
N ALA A 196 2.17 24.60 19.76
CA ALA A 196 3.62 24.74 19.76
C ALA A 196 4.09 25.96 18.95
N LEU A 197 3.53 26.18 17.75
CA LEU A 197 3.82 27.39 16.96
C LEU A 197 3.55 28.65 17.79
N ASP A 198 2.39 28.73 18.44
CA ASP A 198 1.96 29.88 19.21
C ASP A 198 2.86 30.14 20.43
N GLN A 199 3.12 29.10 21.23
CA GLN A 199 3.84 29.22 22.50
C GLN A 199 5.35 29.43 22.31
N HIS A 200 5.96 28.81 21.30
CA HIS A 200 7.42 28.90 21.04
C HIS A 200 7.78 29.97 20.03
N HIS A 201 6.78 30.73 19.59
CA HIS A 201 6.94 31.82 18.64
C HIS A 201 7.55 31.42 17.29
N VAL A 202 7.26 30.21 16.82
CA VAL A 202 7.78 29.67 15.55
C VAL A 202 6.86 30.07 14.39
N ASP A 203 7.44 30.63 13.33
CA ASP A 203 6.69 30.96 12.11
C ASP A 203 6.43 29.69 11.28
N GLY A 204 5.19 29.47 10.87
CA GLY A 204 4.80 28.23 10.21
C GLY A 204 3.36 28.20 9.75
N HIS A 205 3.06 27.19 8.93
CA HIS A 205 1.74 27.00 8.34
C HIS A 205 1.28 25.55 8.53
N ILE A 206 0.02 25.37 8.94
CA ILE A 206 -0.64 24.08 9.08
C ILE A 206 -1.75 24.02 8.06
N VAL A 207 -1.78 22.95 7.27
CA VAL A 207 -2.87 22.64 6.36
C VAL A 207 -3.38 21.24 6.69
N LEU A 208 -4.62 21.13 7.16
CA LEU A 208 -5.30 19.86 7.39
C LEU A 208 -6.34 19.66 6.29
N LEU A 209 -6.24 18.55 5.56
CA LEU A 209 -7.17 18.17 4.50
C LEU A 209 -8.12 17.08 4.98
N GLY A 210 -9.42 17.31 4.79
CA GLY A 210 -10.42 16.26 4.83
C GLY A 210 -10.43 15.51 3.51
N THR A 211 -10.04 14.24 3.53
CA THR A 211 -9.84 13.42 2.33
C THR A 211 -10.95 12.37 2.22
N PRO A 212 -11.93 12.55 1.32
CA PRO A 212 -13.05 11.61 1.20
C PRO A 212 -12.64 10.31 0.49
N ALA A 213 -13.49 9.29 0.64
CA ALA A 213 -13.52 8.12 -0.21
C ALA A 213 -12.18 7.36 -0.38
N GLU A 214 -11.47 7.07 0.71
CA GLU A 214 -10.26 6.26 0.63
C GLU A 214 -10.56 4.80 0.24
N GLU A 215 -11.69 4.24 0.72
CA GLU A 215 -12.06 2.83 0.58
C GLU A 215 -12.30 2.36 -0.88
N GLY A 216 -12.21 3.27 -1.85
CA GLY A 216 -12.31 2.93 -3.27
C GLY A 216 -12.56 4.09 -4.22
N GLY A 217 -12.87 5.29 -3.72
CA GLY A 217 -13.11 6.47 -4.56
C GLY A 217 -11.86 7.26 -4.92
N ALA A 218 -10.73 6.98 -4.25
CA ALA A 218 -9.45 7.64 -4.45
C ALA A 218 -9.57 9.18 -4.35
N GLY A 219 -10.20 9.69 -3.28
CA GLY A 219 -10.40 11.12 -3.10
C GLY A 219 -9.10 11.91 -2.94
N LYS A 220 -8.04 11.31 -2.37
CA LYS A 220 -6.71 11.94 -2.31
C LYS A 220 -6.09 12.14 -3.69
N VAL A 221 -6.21 11.15 -4.58
CA VAL A 221 -5.77 11.29 -5.98
C VAL A 221 -6.49 12.48 -6.63
N MET A 222 -7.81 12.61 -6.43
CA MET A 222 -8.55 13.75 -6.98
C MET A 222 -8.08 15.08 -6.42
N LEU A 223 -7.79 15.16 -5.12
CA LEU A 223 -7.23 16.35 -4.49
C LEU A 223 -5.85 16.68 -5.06
N LEU A 224 -4.99 15.66 -5.23
CA LEU A 224 -3.66 15.80 -5.83
C LEU A 224 -3.71 16.31 -7.26
N GLU A 225 -4.51 15.69 -8.12
CA GLU A 225 -4.71 16.12 -9.52
C GLU A 225 -5.25 17.55 -9.63
N ARG A 226 -5.98 18.03 -8.61
CA ARG A 226 -6.55 19.38 -8.54
C ARG A 226 -5.67 20.39 -7.79
N GLY A 227 -4.43 20.04 -7.44
CA GLY A 227 -3.47 20.94 -6.76
C GLY A 227 -3.69 21.11 -5.26
N GLY A 228 -4.47 20.23 -4.63
CA GLY A 228 -4.82 20.30 -3.21
C GLY A 228 -3.65 20.14 -2.25
N TYR A 229 -2.55 19.57 -2.74
CA TYR A 229 -1.33 19.31 -1.97
C TYR A 229 -0.21 20.30 -2.27
N ASP A 230 -0.44 21.31 -3.12
CA ASP A 230 0.61 22.26 -3.51
C ASP A 230 1.22 22.98 -2.29
N GLY A 231 2.54 22.87 -2.14
CA GLY A 231 3.31 23.54 -1.09
C GLY A 231 3.20 22.93 0.32
N MET A 232 2.72 21.69 0.46
CA MET A 232 2.61 20.99 1.75
C MET A 232 3.73 19.92 1.95
N HIS A 233 4.02 19.56 3.20
CA HIS A 233 4.77 18.34 3.55
C HIS A 233 3.85 17.46 4.41
N ALA A 234 3.43 16.27 3.94
CA ALA A 234 2.21 15.63 4.44
C ALA A 234 2.45 14.50 5.47
N THR A 235 1.63 14.43 6.51
CA THR A 235 1.57 13.32 7.47
C THR A 235 0.15 12.72 7.51
N HIS A 236 0.08 11.39 7.63
CA HIS A 236 -1.18 10.65 7.56
C HIS A 236 -1.19 9.43 8.50
N PRO A 237 -1.76 9.51 9.71
CA PRO A 237 -1.95 8.31 10.52
C PRO A 237 -3.01 7.38 9.89
N LEU A 238 -2.75 6.07 9.86
CA LEU A 238 -3.74 5.01 9.63
C LEU A 238 -3.67 4.02 10.81
N VAL A 239 -4.55 3.02 10.89
CA VAL A 239 -4.64 2.10 12.03
C VAL A 239 -3.77 0.84 11.82
N GLY A 240 -3.19 0.25 12.88
CA GLY A 240 -2.09 -0.74 12.91
C GLY A 240 -2.11 -1.76 14.08
N PRO A 241 -0.96 -2.40 14.44
CA PRO A 241 -0.87 -3.48 15.46
C PRO A 241 -0.46 -3.02 16.89
N PRO A 242 -0.85 -3.74 17.99
CA PRO A 242 -0.76 -3.35 19.41
C PRO A 242 0.54 -2.69 19.82
N HIS A 243 0.46 -1.56 20.53
CA HIS A 243 1.64 -0.87 21.07
C HIS A 243 2.73 -0.62 20.02
N SER A 244 2.33 -0.50 18.75
CA SER A 244 3.25 -0.26 17.66
C SER A 244 2.73 0.76 16.66
N ALA A 245 3.69 1.46 16.06
CA ALA A 245 3.50 2.13 14.79
C ALA A 245 4.11 1.23 13.70
N GLN A 246 3.35 0.86 12.67
CA GLN A 246 3.89 0.22 11.49
C GLN A 246 4.08 1.25 10.38
N VAL A 247 5.30 1.38 9.88
CA VAL A 247 5.62 2.26 8.76
C VAL A 247 5.82 1.39 7.53
N GLY A 248 4.81 1.36 6.66
CA GLY A 248 4.76 0.43 5.52
C GLY A 248 4.60 1.12 4.19
N THR A 249 5.22 0.55 3.15
CA THR A 249 4.99 0.96 1.75
C THR A 249 3.79 0.23 1.17
N SER A 250 3.14 0.84 0.17
CA SER A 250 2.02 0.25 -0.57
C SER A 250 2.42 0.00 -2.03
N LEU A 251 1.72 -0.92 -2.70
CA LEU A 251 1.87 -1.11 -4.14
C LEU A 251 1.06 -0.06 -4.90
N ALA A 252 1.56 0.34 -6.06
CA ALA A 252 0.76 1.02 -7.06
C ALA A 252 -0.27 0.05 -7.66
N ILE A 253 -1.46 0.54 -7.96
CA ILE A 253 -2.57 -0.25 -8.51
C ILE A 253 -3.27 0.54 -9.62
N GLN A 254 -3.67 -0.14 -10.69
CA GLN A 254 -4.59 0.41 -11.68
C GLN A 254 -5.52 -0.68 -12.21
N THR A 255 -6.80 -0.33 -12.37
CA THR A 255 -7.78 -1.20 -13.03
C THR A 255 -7.80 -0.96 -14.54
N ILE A 256 -8.07 -2.02 -15.29
CA ILE A 256 -8.27 -1.98 -16.74
C ILE A 256 -9.59 -2.70 -17.03
N ASP A 257 -10.61 -1.96 -17.46
CA ASP A 257 -11.85 -2.52 -17.98
C ASP A 257 -11.76 -2.61 -19.50
N VAL A 258 -12.13 -3.77 -20.03
CA VAL A 258 -11.97 -4.11 -21.45
C VAL A 258 -13.31 -4.56 -22.01
N GLU A 259 -13.70 -4.01 -23.16
CA GLU A 259 -14.89 -4.42 -23.89
C GLU A 259 -14.49 -4.86 -25.30
N PHE A 260 -14.88 -6.09 -25.68
CA PHE A 260 -14.69 -6.61 -27.03
C PHE A 260 -16.00 -6.59 -27.81
N PHE A 261 -15.93 -6.17 -29.06
CA PHE A 261 -17.06 -6.09 -29.99
C PHE A 261 -16.74 -6.87 -31.26
N GLY A 262 -17.59 -7.83 -31.57
CA GLY A 262 -17.51 -8.71 -32.73
C GLY A 262 -18.80 -8.69 -33.54
N ARG A 263 -19.18 -9.87 -34.05
CA ARG A 263 -20.35 -10.05 -34.92
C ARG A 263 -20.94 -11.44 -34.70
N THR A 264 -22.24 -11.49 -34.42
CA THR A 264 -22.96 -12.74 -34.24
C THR A 264 -23.06 -13.52 -35.54
N ALA A 265 -22.96 -14.83 -35.43
CA ALA A 265 -23.34 -15.77 -36.48
C ALA A 265 -23.81 -17.09 -35.86
N HIS A 266 -24.50 -17.91 -36.66
CA HIS A 266 -24.86 -19.26 -36.23
C HIS A 266 -23.60 -20.13 -36.19
N ALA A 267 -23.25 -20.65 -35.02
CA ALA A 267 -21.97 -21.31 -34.77
C ALA A 267 -21.74 -22.53 -35.69
N SER A 268 -22.78 -23.30 -36.00
CA SER A 268 -22.67 -24.45 -36.92
C SER A 268 -22.94 -24.14 -38.39
N ALA A 269 -23.83 -23.18 -38.70
CA ALA A 269 -24.33 -23.00 -40.07
C ALA A 269 -23.51 -22.00 -40.89
N ALA A 270 -22.97 -20.95 -40.26
CA ALA A 270 -22.18 -19.93 -40.94
C ALA A 270 -21.12 -19.28 -40.01
N PRO A 271 -20.24 -20.06 -39.35
CA PRO A 271 -19.26 -19.50 -38.42
C PRO A 271 -18.30 -18.49 -39.06
N TRP A 272 -18.01 -18.61 -40.36
CA TRP A 272 -17.13 -17.71 -41.11
C TRP A 272 -17.66 -16.27 -41.25
N GLU A 273 -18.94 -16.03 -40.98
CA GLU A 273 -19.53 -14.68 -40.95
C GLU A 273 -19.36 -13.98 -39.59
N GLY A 274 -18.97 -14.73 -38.55
CA GLY A 274 -18.88 -14.25 -37.18
C GLY A 274 -17.50 -13.70 -36.81
N GLN A 275 -17.49 -12.84 -35.78
CA GLN A 275 -16.28 -12.40 -35.07
C GLN A 275 -16.56 -12.65 -33.59
N ASN A 276 -15.82 -13.58 -32.99
CA ASN A 276 -16.14 -14.09 -31.67
C ASN A 276 -15.47 -13.27 -30.56
N ALA A 277 -16.25 -12.42 -29.88
CA ALA A 277 -15.78 -11.59 -28.78
C ALA A 277 -15.34 -12.41 -27.56
N LEU A 278 -15.90 -13.62 -27.36
CA LEU A 278 -15.47 -14.51 -26.28
C LEU A 278 -14.10 -15.13 -26.58
N ASP A 279 -13.81 -15.42 -27.85
CA ASP A 279 -12.46 -15.88 -28.24
C ASP A 279 -11.43 -14.76 -28.06
N ALA A 280 -11.79 -13.50 -28.32
CA ALA A 280 -10.93 -12.34 -28.03
C ALA A 280 -10.54 -12.28 -26.54
N ALA A 281 -11.51 -12.48 -25.65
CA ALA A 281 -11.29 -12.52 -24.20
C ALA A 281 -10.44 -13.74 -23.78
N PHE A 282 -10.68 -14.91 -24.37
CA PHE A 282 -9.88 -16.10 -24.13
C PHE A 282 -8.41 -15.89 -24.54
N LEU A 283 -8.17 -15.39 -25.74
CA LEU A 283 -6.83 -15.09 -26.24
C LEU A 283 -6.11 -14.05 -25.37
N THR A 284 -6.82 -13.01 -24.93
CA THR A 284 -6.33 -12.02 -23.98
C THR A 284 -5.90 -12.67 -22.66
N TYR A 285 -6.75 -13.55 -22.10
CA TYR A 285 -6.46 -14.24 -20.85
C TYR A 285 -5.24 -15.17 -20.99
N SER A 286 -5.12 -15.89 -22.12
CA SER A 286 -3.97 -16.73 -22.44
C SER A 286 -2.69 -15.91 -22.60
N ALA A 287 -2.75 -14.78 -23.32
CA ALA A 287 -1.62 -13.88 -23.52
C ALA A 287 -1.11 -13.31 -22.17
N ILE A 288 -2.02 -12.88 -21.30
CA ILE A 288 -1.66 -12.42 -19.94
C ILE A 288 -1.12 -13.59 -19.10
N SER A 289 -1.64 -14.81 -19.27
CA SER A 289 -1.15 -15.98 -18.55
C SER A 289 0.32 -16.28 -18.88
N VAL A 290 0.74 -16.17 -20.14
CA VAL A 290 2.15 -16.37 -20.52
C VAL A 290 3.01 -15.15 -20.19
N LEU A 291 2.44 -13.93 -20.21
CA LEU A 291 3.12 -12.71 -19.77
C LEU A 291 3.63 -12.86 -18.33
N ARG A 292 2.89 -13.54 -17.45
CA ARG A 292 3.26 -13.73 -16.02
C ARG A 292 4.61 -14.43 -15.80
N GLN A 293 5.10 -15.22 -16.76
CA GLN A 293 6.47 -15.77 -16.65
C GLN A 293 7.53 -14.65 -16.71
N GLN A 294 7.22 -13.55 -17.39
CA GLN A 294 8.13 -12.46 -17.72
C GLN A 294 7.83 -11.16 -16.94
N ILE A 295 7.12 -11.25 -15.81
CA ILE A 295 6.93 -10.13 -14.87
C ILE A 295 7.79 -10.35 -13.62
N LYS A 296 8.13 -9.28 -12.90
CA LYS A 296 8.91 -9.41 -11.66
C LYS A 296 8.10 -10.17 -10.59
N PRO A 297 8.76 -10.91 -9.67
CA PRO A 297 8.08 -11.58 -8.54
C PRO A 297 7.26 -10.66 -7.63
N THR A 298 7.55 -9.35 -7.65
CA THR A 298 6.86 -8.31 -6.89
C THR A 298 5.62 -7.73 -7.59
N HIS A 299 5.34 -8.13 -8.83
CA HIS A 299 4.21 -7.60 -9.61
C HIS A 299 3.03 -8.58 -9.65
N ARG A 300 1.81 -8.08 -9.83
CA ARG A 300 0.60 -8.91 -9.98
C ARG A 300 -0.28 -8.44 -11.13
N VAL A 301 -0.84 -9.39 -11.88
CA VAL A 301 -1.89 -9.16 -12.88
C VAL A 301 -2.96 -10.23 -12.72
N HIS A 302 -4.17 -9.81 -12.37
CA HIS A 302 -5.31 -10.69 -12.13
C HIS A 302 -6.60 -10.02 -12.58
N GLY A 303 -7.60 -10.81 -12.97
CA GLY A 303 -8.81 -10.28 -13.58
C GLY A 303 -9.88 -11.34 -13.80
N VAL A 304 -11.05 -10.86 -14.23
CA VAL A 304 -12.27 -11.65 -14.41
C VAL A 304 -12.90 -11.35 -15.76
N ILE A 305 -13.62 -12.33 -16.31
CA ILE A 305 -14.48 -12.15 -17.49
C ILE A 305 -15.88 -11.77 -17.00
N LYS A 306 -16.34 -10.60 -17.41
CA LYS A 306 -17.70 -10.08 -17.21
C LYS A 306 -18.48 -10.29 -18.53
N GLY A 307 -18.79 -11.55 -18.84
CA GLY A 307 -19.55 -11.90 -20.06
C GLY A 307 -21.03 -11.53 -19.95
N PRO A 308 -21.77 -11.40 -21.07
CA PRO A 308 -23.21 -11.19 -21.02
C PRO A 308 -23.91 -12.41 -20.41
N SER A 309 -24.98 -12.19 -19.64
CA SER A 309 -25.68 -13.25 -18.89
C SER A 309 -26.54 -14.19 -19.75
N ASN A 310 -26.63 -13.95 -21.06
CA ASN A 310 -27.55 -14.60 -22.00
C ASN A 310 -26.85 -15.31 -23.16
N LEU A 311 -25.67 -15.90 -22.92
CA LEU A 311 -24.93 -16.65 -23.94
C LEU A 311 -25.64 -17.96 -24.31
N ALA A 312 -25.65 -18.28 -25.60
CA ALA A 312 -26.13 -19.56 -26.14
C ALA A 312 -25.01 -20.25 -26.93
N ALA A 313 -24.75 -21.52 -26.67
CA ALA A 313 -23.61 -22.24 -27.26
C ALA A 313 -23.67 -22.35 -28.80
N ASN A 314 -24.85 -22.22 -29.40
CA ASN A 314 -25.06 -22.27 -30.85
C ASN A 314 -24.99 -20.89 -31.53
N VAL A 315 -24.70 -19.82 -30.78
CA VAL A 315 -24.61 -18.44 -31.26
C VAL A 315 -23.22 -17.89 -30.96
N ILE A 316 -22.53 -17.38 -31.98
CA ILE A 316 -21.21 -16.74 -31.78
C ILE A 316 -21.41 -15.44 -31.00
N PRO A 317 -20.74 -15.26 -29.83
CA PRO A 317 -20.84 -14.03 -29.04
C PRO A 317 -20.25 -12.83 -29.78
N ASP A 318 -21.03 -11.75 -29.89
CA ASP A 318 -20.60 -10.47 -30.45
C ASP A 318 -20.14 -9.46 -29.39
N TYR A 319 -20.33 -9.76 -28.11
CA TYR A 319 -19.87 -8.93 -27.01
C TYR A 319 -19.34 -9.75 -25.84
N THR A 320 -18.28 -9.28 -25.21
CA THR A 320 -17.75 -9.76 -23.93
C THR A 320 -16.94 -8.65 -23.28
N SER A 321 -16.95 -8.58 -21.94
CA SER A 321 -16.12 -7.65 -21.21
C SER A 321 -15.23 -8.36 -20.18
N MET A 322 -14.17 -7.69 -19.75
CA MET A 322 -13.23 -8.16 -18.73
C MET A 322 -12.86 -7.01 -17.79
N SER A 323 -12.39 -7.35 -16.60
CA SER A 323 -11.86 -6.38 -15.64
C SER A 323 -10.58 -6.92 -15.02
N TRP A 324 -9.53 -6.13 -15.06
CA TRP A 324 -8.18 -6.49 -14.63
C TRP A 324 -7.66 -5.52 -13.59
N PHE A 325 -6.85 -6.02 -12.66
CA PHE A 325 -5.99 -5.24 -11.78
C PHE A 325 -4.53 -5.49 -12.15
N VAL A 326 -3.78 -4.41 -12.30
CA VAL A 326 -2.32 -4.42 -12.44
C VAL A 326 -1.73 -3.83 -11.16
N ARG A 327 -0.70 -4.48 -10.60
CA ARG A 327 0.00 -4.03 -9.40
C ARG A 327 1.52 -4.11 -9.57
N ALA A 328 2.23 -3.11 -9.07
CA ALA A 328 3.69 -3.07 -9.00
C ALA A 328 4.16 -2.29 -7.76
N PRO A 329 5.43 -2.45 -7.33
CA PRO A 329 5.98 -1.68 -6.20
C PRO A 329 5.98 -0.17 -6.41
N SER A 330 6.06 0.30 -7.65
CA SER A 330 6.03 1.72 -7.99
C SER A 330 5.13 2.03 -9.17
N TRP A 331 4.63 3.26 -9.26
CA TRP A 331 3.84 3.72 -10.39
C TRP A 331 4.61 3.64 -11.72
N THR A 332 5.89 4.00 -11.71
CA THR A 332 6.77 3.89 -12.88
C THR A 332 6.86 2.45 -13.38
N GLU A 333 7.03 1.50 -12.48
CA GLU A 333 7.04 0.07 -12.83
C GLU A 333 5.65 -0.42 -13.26
N LEU A 334 4.59 0.07 -12.62
CA LEU A 334 3.21 -0.25 -12.99
C LEU A 334 2.92 0.18 -14.42
N GLU A 335 3.31 1.40 -14.81
CA GLU A 335 3.05 1.92 -16.16
C GLU A 335 3.71 1.04 -17.24
N VAL A 336 4.94 0.58 -16.97
CA VAL A 336 5.64 -0.37 -17.86
C VAL A 336 4.90 -1.70 -17.95
N LEU A 337 4.47 -2.26 -16.81
CA LEU A 337 3.70 -3.52 -16.82
C LEU A 337 2.33 -3.34 -17.50
N ARG A 338 1.63 -2.24 -17.24
CA ARG A 338 0.32 -1.91 -17.80
C ARG A 338 0.37 -1.90 -19.32
N LYS A 339 1.35 -1.21 -19.92
CA LYS A 339 1.54 -1.20 -21.38
C LYS A 339 1.68 -2.61 -21.96
N ARG A 340 2.36 -3.53 -21.26
CA ARG A 340 2.48 -4.94 -21.69
C ARG A 340 1.16 -5.70 -21.58
N VAL A 341 0.35 -5.40 -20.57
CA VAL A 341 -1.01 -5.96 -20.41
C VAL A 341 -1.93 -5.42 -21.51
N GLU A 342 -1.88 -4.11 -21.82
CA GLU A 342 -2.60 -3.48 -22.93
C GLU A 342 -2.24 -4.15 -24.26
N SER A 343 -0.94 -4.40 -24.54
CA SER A 343 -0.54 -5.13 -25.75
C SER A 343 -1.09 -6.57 -25.81
N CYS A 344 -1.25 -7.24 -24.67
CA CYS A 344 -1.89 -8.57 -24.64
C CYS A 344 -3.38 -8.51 -24.98
N ILE A 345 -4.07 -7.46 -24.51
CA ILE A 345 -5.49 -7.18 -24.81
C ILE A 345 -5.66 -6.87 -26.31
N GLU A 346 -4.82 -6.00 -26.85
CA GLU A 346 -4.81 -5.65 -28.28
C GLU A 346 -4.53 -6.87 -29.16
N ALA A 347 -3.59 -7.74 -28.76
CA ALA A 347 -3.29 -8.97 -29.47
C ALA A 347 -4.50 -9.92 -29.52
N GLY A 348 -5.25 -10.04 -28.42
CA GLY A 348 -6.48 -10.84 -28.38
C GLY A 348 -7.57 -10.30 -29.32
N ALA A 349 -7.75 -8.98 -29.35
CA ALA A 349 -8.66 -8.31 -30.28
C ALA A 349 -8.25 -8.53 -31.75
N LEU A 350 -6.97 -8.29 -32.05
CA LEU A 350 -6.41 -8.41 -33.39
C LEU A 350 -6.54 -9.84 -33.93
N ALA A 351 -6.13 -10.84 -33.15
CA ALA A 351 -6.17 -12.24 -33.56
C ALA A 351 -7.60 -12.78 -33.80
N SER A 352 -8.59 -12.21 -33.11
CA SER A 352 -10.01 -12.55 -33.27
C SER A 352 -10.76 -11.66 -34.26
N SER A 353 -10.07 -10.70 -34.89
CA SER A 353 -10.68 -9.65 -35.74
C SER A 353 -11.80 -8.86 -35.04
N CYS A 354 -11.78 -8.79 -33.72
CA CYS A 354 -12.71 -8.00 -32.92
C CYS A 354 -12.20 -6.57 -32.72
N LYS A 355 -13.12 -5.64 -32.46
CA LYS A 355 -12.76 -4.32 -31.93
C LYS A 355 -12.63 -4.39 -30.41
N VAL A 356 -11.79 -3.55 -29.84
CA VAL A 356 -11.62 -3.44 -28.39
C VAL A 356 -11.72 -1.99 -27.94
N LYS A 357 -12.34 -1.79 -26.78
CA LYS A 357 -12.31 -0.55 -26.02
C LYS A 357 -11.64 -0.84 -24.69
N ILE A 358 -10.54 -0.13 -24.42
CA ILE A 358 -9.79 -0.21 -23.16
C ILE A 358 -10.11 1.05 -22.35
N SER A 359 -10.59 0.86 -21.13
CA SER A 359 -10.87 1.94 -20.18
C SER A 359 -9.97 1.76 -18.97
N LEU A 360 -9.08 2.72 -18.73
CA LEU A 360 -8.23 2.71 -17.54
C LEU A 360 -9.01 3.31 -16.37
N GLY A 361 -9.07 2.59 -15.27
CA GLY A 361 -9.52 3.17 -14.01
C GLY A 361 -8.48 4.12 -13.43
N ARG A 362 -8.87 4.80 -12.36
CA ARG A 362 -8.01 5.77 -11.72
C ARG A 362 -6.74 5.12 -11.17
N ALA A 363 -5.63 5.83 -11.32
CA ALA A 363 -4.35 5.49 -10.74
C ALA A 363 -4.43 5.50 -9.21
N GLN A 364 -3.85 4.51 -8.56
CA GLN A 364 -3.51 4.55 -7.14
C GLN A 364 -1.98 4.40 -7.05
N TYR A 365 -1.29 5.43 -6.53
CA TYR A 365 0.17 5.49 -6.57
C TYR A 365 0.80 4.76 -5.38
N ASP A 366 2.07 4.41 -5.49
CA ASP A 366 2.81 3.79 -4.39
C ASP A 366 3.06 4.76 -3.23
N LEU A 367 2.83 4.28 -2.01
CA LEU A 367 3.19 4.97 -0.78
C LEU A 367 4.67 4.74 -0.47
N ARG A 368 5.47 5.81 -0.54
CA ARG A 368 6.87 5.82 -0.10
C ARG A 368 7.00 6.58 1.22
N GLN A 369 7.40 5.85 2.25
CA GLN A 369 7.66 6.42 3.57
C GLN A 369 9.00 7.17 3.52
N ASN A 370 9.04 8.41 3.99
CA ASN A 370 10.30 9.12 4.09
C ASN A 370 11.13 8.51 5.24
N PRO A 371 12.34 7.99 4.98
CA PRO A 371 13.10 7.25 5.97
C PRO A 371 13.53 8.12 7.16
N ILE A 372 13.77 9.41 6.94
CA ILE A 372 14.14 10.36 8.01
C ILE A 372 12.94 10.64 8.92
N LEU A 373 11.75 10.85 8.34
CA LEU A 373 10.51 10.99 9.12
C LEU A 373 10.18 9.69 9.88
N GLN A 374 10.40 8.53 9.26
CA GLN A 374 10.18 7.22 9.87
C GLN A 374 11.08 7.01 11.09
N SER A 375 12.39 7.20 10.94
CA SER A 375 13.35 7.07 12.05
C SER A 375 13.07 8.10 13.15
N GLY A 376 12.72 9.33 12.78
CA GLY A 376 12.35 10.36 13.75
C GLY A 376 11.08 10.03 14.54
N LEU A 377 10.04 9.52 13.87
CA LEU A 377 8.82 9.07 14.56
C LEU A 377 9.12 7.89 15.48
N ALA A 378 9.90 6.90 15.02
CA ALA A 378 10.27 5.75 15.82
C ALA A 378 11.02 6.14 17.09
N SER A 379 11.95 7.10 16.99
CA SER A 379 12.68 7.63 18.14
C SER A 379 11.76 8.34 19.14
N ILE A 380 10.80 9.14 18.69
CA ILE A 380 9.82 9.82 19.56
C ILE A 380 8.91 8.80 20.25
N LEU A 381 8.43 7.79 19.51
CA LEU A 381 7.56 6.75 20.06
C LEU A 381 8.26 5.93 21.15
N ASP A 382 9.52 5.57 20.94
CA ASP A 382 10.32 4.83 21.91
C ASP A 382 10.59 5.69 23.16
N SER A 383 11.11 6.91 22.97
CA SER A 383 11.56 7.77 24.08
C SER A 383 10.44 8.42 24.89
N GLU A 384 9.32 8.81 24.26
CA GLU A 384 8.25 9.58 24.91
C GLU A 384 7.02 8.73 25.27
N PHE A 385 6.86 7.56 24.65
CA PHE A 385 5.65 6.74 24.78
C PHE A 385 5.91 5.26 25.03
N GLU A 386 7.18 4.82 25.05
CA GLU A 386 7.58 3.42 25.20
C GLU A 386 6.90 2.49 24.15
N TRP A 387 6.69 3.01 22.94
CA TRP A 387 6.07 2.29 21.82
C TRP A 387 7.13 1.83 20.83
N GLN A 388 7.04 0.57 20.41
CA GLN A 388 7.97 0.02 19.42
C GLN A 388 7.45 0.27 18.01
N THR A 389 8.33 0.65 17.09
CA THR A 389 7.98 0.77 15.67
C THR A 389 8.32 -0.54 14.96
N LEU A 390 7.38 -1.08 14.20
CA LEU A 390 7.56 -2.31 13.42
C LEU A 390 7.61 -1.96 11.92
N GLU A 391 8.51 -2.61 11.18
CA GLU A 391 8.46 -2.55 9.72
C GLU A 391 7.50 -3.61 9.17
N GLY A 392 6.73 -3.25 8.15
CA GLY A 392 5.88 -4.20 7.44
C GLY A 392 5.18 -3.56 6.25
N GLN A 393 4.63 -4.34 5.32
CA GLN A 393 3.89 -3.78 4.18
C GLN A 393 2.50 -3.27 4.58
N SER A 394 2.13 -2.10 4.06
CA SER A 394 0.78 -1.55 4.18
C SER A 394 -0.08 -1.98 2.98
N GLY A 395 -1.36 -2.26 3.23
CA GLY A 395 -2.34 -2.56 2.19
C GLY A 395 -2.99 -1.33 1.56
N GLY A 396 -2.94 -0.17 2.23
CA GLY A 396 -3.58 1.07 1.81
C GLY A 396 -2.66 1.87 0.88
N SER A 397 -3.13 2.19 -0.32
CA SER A 397 -2.41 3.01 -1.28
C SER A 397 -2.93 4.43 -1.21
N THR A 398 -2.13 5.33 -0.65
CA THR A 398 -2.47 6.74 -0.54
C THR A 398 -1.25 7.59 -0.87
N ASP A 399 -1.46 8.46 -1.86
CA ASP A 399 -0.40 9.15 -2.58
C ASP A 399 0.31 10.18 -1.69
N PHE A 400 1.62 10.29 -1.86
CA PHE A 400 2.35 11.48 -1.48
C PHE A 400 3.30 11.88 -2.60
N ALA A 401 2.98 12.96 -3.30
CA ALA A 401 3.90 13.64 -4.21
C ALA A 401 4.96 14.48 -3.47
N MET A 402 5.09 14.29 -2.15
CA MET A 402 5.94 15.07 -1.26
C MET A 402 6.52 14.19 -0.14
N PRO A 403 7.53 14.65 0.60
CA PRO A 403 8.01 13.94 1.78
C PRO A 403 6.85 13.67 2.73
N ALA A 404 6.62 12.39 3.01
CA ALA A 404 5.48 11.99 3.80
C ALA A 404 5.72 10.79 4.69
N LEU A 405 4.85 10.69 5.68
CA LEU A 405 4.83 9.60 6.65
C LEU A 405 3.40 9.13 6.86
N HIS A 406 3.23 7.81 6.82
CA HIS A 406 1.93 7.17 6.90
C HIS A 406 1.98 5.96 7.86
N PRO A 407 2.06 6.21 9.18
CA PRO A 407 2.20 5.14 10.16
C PRO A 407 0.84 4.51 10.52
N HIS A 408 0.87 3.23 10.87
CA HIS A 408 -0.27 2.45 11.31
C HIS A 408 -0.23 2.24 12.83
N PHE A 409 -1.22 2.67 13.62
CA PHE A 409 -1.21 2.51 15.10
C PHE A 409 -2.29 1.54 15.62
N ALA A 410 -2.00 0.71 16.61
CA ALA A 410 -3.04 -0.18 17.11
C ALA A 410 -4.17 0.37 17.91
N ILE A 411 -5.28 -0.34 17.76
CA ILE A 411 -6.46 -0.19 18.58
C ILE A 411 -6.96 -1.50 19.21
N ILE A 412 -6.44 -2.67 18.79
CA ILE A 412 -6.93 -4.00 19.20
C ILE A 412 -5.78 -4.95 19.50
N ASP A 413 -5.82 -5.64 20.65
CA ASP A 413 -4.86 -6.70 21.02
C ASP A 413 -5.21 -8.08 20.48
N ASP A 414 -6.49 -8.33 20.17
CA ASP A 414 -6.98 -9.62 19.70
C ASP A 414 -6.70 -9.78 18.19
N PRO A 415 -5.77 -10.67 17.79
CA PRO A 415 -5.39 -10.83 16.39
C PRO A 415 -6.49 -11.46 15.52
N SER A 416 -7.59 -11.96 16.11
CA SER A 416 -8.75 -12.46 15.37
C SER A 416 -9.64 -11.36 14.81
N ILE A 417 -9.54 -10.13 15.34
CA ILE A 417 -10.28 -8.97 14.87
C ILE A 417 -9.43 -8.24 13.84
N VAL A 418 -9.82 -8.36 12.57
CA VAL A 418 -9.14 -7.73 11.44
C VAL A 418 -9.94 -6.55 10.89
N ALA A 419 -9.27 -5.62 10.22
CA ALA A 419 -9.91 -4.49 9.55
C ALA A 419 -11.01 -4.95 8.58
N HIS A 420 -11.98 -4.08 8.32
CA HIS A 420 -13.15 -4.32 7.47
C HIS A 420 -14.10 -5.39 8.04
N THR A 421 -14.16 -5.49 9.37
CA THR A 421 -15.12 -6.35 10.07
C THR A 421 -15.96 -5.56 11.07
N PRO A 422 -17.17 -6.04 11.44
CA PRO A 422 -17.95 -5.43 12.52
C PRO A 422 -17.19 -5.39 13.85
N GLY A 423 -16.36 -6.41 14.14
CA GLY A 423 -15.54 -6.43 15.35
C GLY A 423 -14.53 -5.27 15.39
N PHE A 424 -13.93 -4.93 14.25
CA PHE A 424 -12.99 -3.80 14.17
C PHE A 424 -13.70 -2.46 14.30
N ARG A 425 -14.89 -2.32 13.68
CA ARG A 425 -15.75 -1.15 13.91
C ARG A 425 -16.02 -0.96 15.39
N ASP A 426 -16.45 -2.01 16.08
CA ASP A 426 -16.81 -1.92 17.50
C ASP A 426 -15.57 -1.57 18.35
N ALA A 427 -14.40 -2.12 17.99
CA ALA A 427 -13.14 -1.76 18.63
C ALA A 427 -12.76 -0.29 18.41
N ALA A 428 -13.01 0.27 17.22
CA ALA A 428 -12.71 1.68 16.90
C ALA A 428 -13.53 2.70 17.73
N ALA A 429 -14.62 2.27 18.38
CA ALA A 429 -15.39 3.09 19.33
C ALA A 429 -14.81 3.09 20.75
N THR A 430 -13.94 2.13 21.08
CA THR A 430 -13.49 1.93 22.47
C THR A 430 -12.61 3.07 22.97
N LYS A 431 -12.62 3.32 24.29
CA LYS A 431 -11.70 4.30 24.90
C LYS A 431 -10.23 3.97 24.62
N LYS A 432 -9.89 2.69 24.68
CA LYS A 432 -8.54 2.22 24.37
C LYS A 432 -8.08 2.62 22.96
N ALA A 433 -8.95 2.46 21.96
CA ALA A 433 -8.64 2.85 20.59
C ALA A 433 -8.39 4.36 20.44
N HIS A 434 -9.17 5.18 21.16
CA HIS A 434 -9.01 6.62 21.16
C HIS A 434 -7.74 7.05 21.89
N ASP A 435 -7.42 6.44 23.03
CA ASP A 435 -6.19 6.70 23.76
C ASP A 435 -4.96 6.40 22.88
N ALA A 436 -4.99 5.29 22.13
CA ALA A 436 -3.94 4.95 21.17
C ALA A 436 -3.84 5.95 20.01
N ALA A 437 -4.98 6.38 19.45
CA ALA A 437 -5.03 7.41 18.42
C ALA A 437 -4.46 8.75 18.91
N LEU A 438 -4.71 9.14 20.17
CA LEU A 438 -4.12 10.35 20.76
C LEU A 438 -2.61 10.20 20.97
N THR A 439 -2.12 9.03 21.38
CA THR A 439 -0.68 8.76 21.52
C THR A 439 0.06 8.94 20.20
N ILE A 440 -0.39 8.29 19.11
CA ILE A 440 0.25 8.48 17.80
C ILE A 440 0.11 9.92 17.31
N SER A 441 -1.01 10.60 17.61
CA SER A 441 -1.22 11.99 17.22
C SER A 441 -0.21 12.93 17.88
N LYS A 442 0.12 12.69 19.15
CA LYS A 442 1.17 13.46 19.83
C LYS A 442 2.53 13.24 19.17
N ALA A 443 2.90 11.98 18.90
CA ALA A 443 4.17 11.67 18.25
C ALA A 443 4.26 12.28 16.83
N LEU A 444 3.17 12.22 16.06
CA LEU A 444 3.07 12.83 14.73
C LEU A 444 3.09 14.38 14.78
N ALA A 445 2.47 14.98 15.78
CA ALA A 445 2.56 16.43 16.00
C ALA A 445 3.98 16.86 16.37
N MET A 446 4.69 16.08 17.19
CA MET A 446 6.08 16.34 17.58
C MET A 446 7.02 16.27 16.37
N ILE A 447 6.92 15.21 15.55
CA ILE A 447 7.76 15.11 14.34
C ILE A 447 7.36 16.17 13.30
N GLY A 448 6.07 16.45 13.15
CA GLY A 448 5.56 17.51 12.28
C GLY A 448 6.11 18.88 12.68
N PHE A 449 6.02 19.24 13.96
CA PHE A 449 6.58 20.50 14.47
C PHE A 449 8.08 20.59 14.23
N ARG A 450 8.83 19.50 14.41
CA ARG A 450 10.28 19.46 14.12
C ARG A 450 10.56 19.78 12.65
N VAL A 451 9.75 19.30 11.70
CA VAL A 451 9.89 19.67 10.27
C VAL A 451 9.80 21.19 10.06
N VAL A 452 9.04 21.90 10.88
CA VAL A 452 8.91 23.37 10.78
C VAL A 452 10.04 24.10 11.48
N ASP A 453 10.38 23.69 12.70
CA ASP A 453 11.30 24.41 13.59
C ASP A 453 12.79 24.11 13.31
N ASP A 454 13.11 22.88 12.92
CA ASP A 454 14.48 22.39 12.74
C ASP A 454 14.88 22.39 11.25
N GLU A 455 15.71 23.37 10.86
CA GLU A 455 16.20 23.49 9.49
C GLU A 455 17.09 22.34 9.05
N GLY A 456 17.89 21.76 9.95
CA GLY A 456 18.76 20.63 9.64
C GLY A 456 17.94 19.38 9.35
N PHE A 457 17.01 19.05 10.24
CA PHE A 457 16.10 17.91 10.07
C PHE A 457 15.26 18.03 8.80
N TYR A 458 14.73 19.22 8.50
CA TYR A 458 14.02 19.47 7.25
C TYR A 458 14.91 19.23 6.01
N GLY A 459 16.17 19.66 6.06
CA GLY A 459 17.15 19.43 4.99
C GLY A 459 17.33 17.95 4.70
N GLU A 460 17.48 17.13 5.74
CA GLU A 460 17.60 15.66 5.64
C GLU A 460 16.33 15.02 5.07
N VAL A 461 15.15 15.42 5.55
CA VAL A 461 13.86 14.94 5.04
C VAL A 461 13.72 15.21 3.54
N LYS A 462 14.09 16.43 3.10
CA LYS A 462 14.03 16.80 1.69
C LYS A 462 15.04 16.01 0.85
N GLU A 463 16.29 15.91 1.30
CA GLU A 463 17.33 15.16 0.59
C GLU A 463 16.96 13.69 0.42
N ALA A 464 16.40 13.07 1.47
CA ALA A 464 15.94 11.68 1.41
C ALA A 464 14.80 11.49 0.41
N PHE A 465 13.88 12.44 0.33
CA PHE A 465 12.79 12.42 -0.64
C PHE A 465 13.29 12.59 -2.09
N ASP A 466 14.17 13.57 -2.33
CA ASP A 466 14.72 13.86 -3.65
C ASP A 466 15.53 12.66 -4.18
N LYS A 467 16.33 12.00 -3.33
CA LYS A 467 17.02 10.73 -3.66
C LYS A 467 16.02 9.63 -4.01
N GLY A 468 14.96 9.49 -3.21
CA GLY A 468 13.91 8.49 -3.43
C GLY A 468 13.11 8.68 -4.72
N GLN A 469 13.03 9.89 -5.29
CA GLN A 469 12.41 10.11 -6.60
C GLN A 469 13.30 9.70 -7.79
N SER A 470 14.62 9.68 -7.60
CA SER A 470 15.61 9.39 -8.66
C SER A 470 15.87 7.90 -8.90
N SER A 471 15.29 7.04 -8.05
CA SER A 471 15.32 5.57 -8.07
C SER A 471 13.94 4.99 -8.39
#